data_AF-A0A699ZYX3-F1
#
_entry.id   AF-A0A699ZYX3-F1
#
_cell.length_a   1.000
_cell.length_b   1.000
_cell.length_c   1.000
_cell.angle_alpha   90.00
_cell.angle_beta   90.00
_cell.angle_gamma   90.00
#
_symmetry.space_group_name_H-M   'P 1'
#
loop_
_entity.id
_entity.type
_entity.pdbx_description
1 polymer ?
#
loop_
_entity_poly.entity_id
_entity_poly.type
_entity_poly.pdbx_seq_one_letter_code
_entity_poly.pdbx_strand_id
1 'polypeptide(L)'
;MQVDRVVGRLIHPASGRSYHEKFAPPKVPGKDDFTGEPLIKRKDDNADTLTARLSAFHSQTTPVIHYYASKVVSLDADKPQAEVAKQIDHTLV
;
A
#
# COMPACT_ATOMS: atom_id res chain seq x y z
N MET A 1 2.26 5.54 9.39
CA MET A 1 2.89 4.83 8.25
C MET A 1 1.87 4.18 7.31
N GLN A 2 1.08 3.17 7.73
CA GLN A 2 0.09 2.53 6.82
C GLN A 2 -1.06 3.46 6.43
N VAL A 3 -1.56 4.28 7.37
CA VAL A 3 -2.57 5.32 7.09
C VAL A 3 -2.07 6.31 6.05
N ASP A 4 -0.86 6.83 6.23
CA ASP A 4 -0.26 7.81 5.32
C ASP A 4 -0.15 7.27 3.90
N ARG A 5 0.26 5.99 3.75
CA ARG A 5 0.41 5.31 2.45
C ARG A 5 -0.92 5.19 1.68
N VAL A 6 -2.06 5.15 2.37
CA VAL A 6 -3.39 4.97 1.76
C VAL A 6 -4.06 6.32 1.51
N VAL A 7 -4.11 7.18 2.53
CA VAL A 7 -4.85 8.46 2.47
C VAL A 7 -4.24 9.47 1.50
N GLY A 8 -2.94 9.37 1.25
CA GLY A 8 -2.25 10.23 0.28
C GLY A 8 -2.36 9.76 -1.17
N ARG A 9 -3.07 8.66 -1.46
CA ARG A 9 -3.17 8.10 -2.81
C ARG A 9 -4.07 8.95 -3.71
N LEU A 10 -3.57 9.22 -4.91
CA LEU A 10 -4.26 9.90 -5.99
C LEU A 10 -4.30 8.97 -7.21
N ILE A 11 -5.39 9.01 -7.98
CA ILE A 11 -5.55 8.19 -9.18
C ILE A 11 -6.08 9.03 -10.34
N HIS A 12 -5.53 8.79 -11.53
CA HIS A 12 -6.08 9.33 -12.76
C HIS A 12 -7.18 8.40 -13.31
N PRO A 13 -8.47 8.79 -13.31
CA PRO A 13 -9.58 7.87 -13.59
C PRO A 13 -9.51 7.21 -14.97
N ALA A 14 -9.10 7.94 -16.00
CA ALA A 14 -9.11 7.45 -17.37
C ALA A 14 -8.01 6.41 -17.65
N SER A 15 -6.90 6.45 -16.90
CA SER A 15 -5.73 5.60 -17.15
C SER A 15 -5.39 4.60 -16.04
N GLY A 16 -5.90 4.82 -14.83
CA GLY A 16 -5.52 4.05 -13.65
C GLY A 16 -4.14 4.40 -13.07
N ARG A 17 -3.39 5.34 -13.67
CA ARG A 17 -2.11 5.81 -13.11
C ARG A 17 -2.31 6.32 -11.69
N SER A 18 -1.41 5.93 -10.81
CA SER A 18 -1.48 6.24 -9.38
C SER A 18 -0.32 7.14 -8.98
N TYR A 19 -0.61 8.09 -8.10
CA TYR A 19 0.34 9.03 -7.52
C TYR A 19 0.14 9.05 -6.00
N HIS A 20 1.04 9.72 -5.29
CA HIS A 20 0.93 9.90 -3.85
C HIS A 20 1.40 11.30 -3.44
N GLU A 21 0.58 12.03 -2.67
CA GLU A 21 0.85 13.43 -2.29
C GLU A 21 2.25 13.67 -1.70
N LYS A 22 2.74 12.74 -0.88
CA LYS A 22 4.08 12.79 -0.28
C LYS A 22 5.16 11.95 -0.98
N PHE A 23 4.89 10.66 -1.25
CA PHE A 23 5.95 9.70 -1.61
C PHE A 23 6.19 9.59 -3.13
N ALA A 24 5.24 10.00 -3.94
CA ALA A 24 5.32 10.00 -5.40
C ALA A 24 4.40 11.09 -5.97
N PRO A 25 4.69 12.37 -5.67
CA PRO A 25 3.79 13.46 -6.04
C PRO A 25 3.74 13.63 -7.56
N PRO A 26 2.60 14.07 -8.12
CA PRO A 26 2.57 14.52 -9.51
C PRO A 26 3.46 15.75 -9.68
N LYS A 27 3.95 15.98 -10.91
CA LYS A 27 4.73 17.18 -11.26
C LYS A 27 3.95 18.46 -11.02
N VAL A 28 2.63 18.42 -11.29
CA VAL A 28 1.70 19.51 -10.98
C VAL A 28 0.66 19.00 -10.00
N PRO A 29 0.49 19.65 -8.81
CA PRO A 29 -0.47 19.22 -7.81
C PRO A 29 -1.87 19.01 -8.39
N GLY A 30 -2.42 17.82 -8.16
CA GLY A 30 -3.78 17.46 -8.59
C GLY A 30 -3.94 17.16 -10.08
N LYS A 31 -2.84 17.07 -10.86
CA LYS A 31 -2.90 16.77 -12.29
C LYS A 31 -2.07 15.57 -12.68
N ASP A 32 -2.55 14.80 -13.63
CA ASP A 32 -1.81 13.70 -14.23
C ASP A 32 -0.65 14.23 -15.10
N ASP A 33 0.53 13.62 -14.96
CA ASP A 33 1.77 14.09 -15.58
C ASP A 33 1.82 13.96 -17.11
N PHE A 34 0.92 13.17 -17.70
CA PHE A 34 0.90 12.89 -19.14
C PHE A 34 -0.22 13.64 -19.86
N THR A 35 -1.39 13.68 -19.25
CA THR A 35 -2.61 14.25 -19.85
C THR A 35 -2.94 15.64 -19.32
N GLY A 36 -2.45 16.00 -18.14
CA GLY A 36 -2.83 17.22 -17.43
C GLY A 36 -4.25 17.17 -16.82
N GLU A 37 -4.95 16.05 -16.94
CA GLU A 37 -6.29 15.86 -16.41
C GLU A 37 -6.29 15.74 -14.88
N PRO A 38 -7.41 16.05 -14.20
CA PRO A 38 -7.48 16.01 -12.74
C PRO A 38 -7.25 14.61 -12.16
N LEU A 39 -6.47 14.55 -11.09
CA LEU A 39 -6.38 13.38 -10.23
C LEU A 39 -7.50 13.41 -9.18
N ILE A 40 -7.96 12.23 -8.79
CA ILE A 40 -8.96 12.08 -7.73
C ILE A 40 -8.40 11.25 -6.57
N LYS A 41 -8.93 11.49 -5.37
CA LYS A 41 -8.83 10.53 -4.26
C LYS A 41 -9.96 9.53 -4.37
N ARG A 42 -9.68 8.26 -4.10
CA ARG A 42 -10.77 7.28 -4.00
C ARG A 42 -11.55 7.52 -2.71
N LYS A 43 -12.86 7.27 -2.76
CA LYS A 43 -13.75 7.47 -1.59
C LYS A 43 -13.33 6.62 -0.39
N ASP A 44 -12.74 5.45 -0.62
CA ASP A 44 -12.33 4.50 0.40
C ASP A 44 -10.92 4.73 0.97
N ASP A 45 -10.17 5.72 0.44
CA ASP A 45 -8.83 6.08 0.90
C ASP A 45 -8.89 7.08 2.07
N ASN A 46 -9.58 6.68 3.14
CA ASN A 46 -9.72 7.46 4.38
C ASN A 46 -9.36 6.61 5.61
N ALA A 47 -9.07 7.29 6.73
CA ALA A 47 -8.59 6.65 7.96
C ALA A 47 -9.60 5.65 8.55
N ASP A 48 -10.88 6.00 8.55
CA ASP A 48 -11.95 5.15 9.11
C ASP A 48 -12.09 3.85 8.32
N THR A 49 -12.12 3.95 6.98
CA THR A 49 -12.23 2.80 6.09
C THR A 49 -11.00 1.92 6.19
N LEU A 50 -9.79 2.51 6.29
CA LEU A 50 -8.57 1.74 6.49
C LEU A 50 -8.58 1.00 7.83
N THR A 51 -9.01 1.67 8.91
CA THR A 51 -9.07 1.06 10.25
C THR A 51 -10.00 -0.15 10.25
N ALA A 52 -11.19 -0.01 9.65
CA ALA A 52 -12.13 -1.13 9.50
C ALA A 52 -11.52 -2.28 8.69
N ARG A 53 -10.83 -1.98 7.58
CA ARG A 53 -10.16 -2.99 6.75
C ARG A 53 -9.03 -3.71 7.48
N LEU A 54 -8.19 -3.00 8.22
CA LEU A 54 -7.10 -3.60 9.00
C LEU A 54 -7.65 -4.49 10.10
N SER A 55 -8.69 -4.05 10.82
CA SER A 55 -9.37 -4.86 11.82
C SER A 55 -9.91 -6.18 11.23
N ALA A 56 -10.63 -6.08 10.10
CA ALA A 56 -11.14 -7.25 9.39
C ALA A 56 -10.00 -8.17 8.89
N PHE A 57 -8.95 -7.59 8.31
CA PHE A 57 -7.77 -8.32 7.85
C PHE A 57 -7.10 -9.08 8.99
N HIS A 58 -6.84 -8.44 10.13
CA HIS A 58 -6.22 -9.10 11.29
C HIS A 58 -7.11 -10.22 11.84
N SER A 59 -8.41 -9.97 11.98
CA SER A 59 -9.38 -10.98 12.44
C SER A 59 -9.40 -12.22 11.55
N GLN A 60 -9.37 -12.04 10.23
CA GLN A 60 -9.49 -13.14 9.26
C GLN A 60 -8.14 -13.82 8.96
N THR A 61 -7.04 -13.08 8.97
CA THR A 61 -5.72 -13.57 8.52
C THR A 61 -4.90 -14.17 9.66
N THR A 62 -5.09 -13.71 10.90
CA THR A 62 -4.35 -14.26 12.06
C THR A 62 -4.56 -15.78 12.24
N PRO A 63 -5.79 -16.33 12.13
CA PRO A 63 -5.99 -17.78 12.20
C PRO A 63 -5.27 -18.55 11.08
N VAL A 64 -5.23 -17.97 9.88
CA VAL A 64 -4.54 -18.57 8.72
C VAL A 64 -3.03 -18.61 8.95
N ILE A 65 -2.44 -17.51 9.42
CA ILE A 65 -1.02 -17.45 9.77
C ILE A 65 -0.71 -18.47 10.86
N HIS A 66 -1.55 -18.59 11.88
CA HIS A 66 -1.37 -19.56 12.96
C HIS A 66 -1.39 -21.00 12.43
N TYR A 67 -2.33 -21.34 11.55
CA TYR A 67 -2.40 -22.65 10.91
C TYR A 67 -1.11 -22.99 10.13
N TYR A 68 -0.51 -22.00 9.48
CA TYR A 68 0.71 -22.16 8.69
C TYR A 68 2.00 -21.80 9.44
N ALA A 69 1.98 -21.62 10.76
CA ALA A 69 3.10 -21.03 11.50
C ALA A 69 4.46 -21.75 11.30
N SER A 70 4.47 -23.05 11.02
CA SER A 70 5.69 -23.83 10.72
C SER A 70 6.14 -23.80 9.26
N LYS A 71 5.35 -23.18 8.37
CA LYS A 71 5.54 -23.14 6.92
C LYS A 71 5.69 -21.71 6.37
N VAL A 72 5.59 -20.69 7.22
CA VAL A 72 5.68 -19.29 6.82
C VAL A 72 6.74 -18.57 7.64
N VAL A 73 7.20 -17.47 7.09
CA VAL A 73 8.15 -16.56 7.72
C VAL A 73 7.57 -15.15 7.75
N SER A 74 7.99 -14.39 8.75
CA SER A 74 7.62 -12.98 8.85
C SER A 74 8.71 -12.12 8.21
N LEU A 75 8.32 -11.23 7.31
CA LEU A 75 9.22 -10.28 6.66
C LEU A 75 8.83 -8.85 7.08
N ASP A 76 9.83 -8.00 7.32
CA ASP A 76 9.60 -6.60 7.65
C ASP A 76 9.50 -5.76 6.37
N ALA A 77 8.27 -5.40 6.02
CA ALA A 77 7.93 -4.64 4.81
C ALA A 77 8.06 -3.12 4.96
N ASP A 78 8.48 -2.61 6.13
CA ASP A 78 8.73 -1.18 6.32
C ASP A 78 10.15 -0.75 5.91
N LYS A 79 11.01 -1.72 5.56
CA LYS A 79 12.36 -1.46 5.03
C LYS A 79 12.35 -1.05 3.55
N PRO A 80 13.45 -0.45 3.04
CA PRO A 80 13.60 -0.20 1.61
C PRO A 80 13.46 -1.47 0.78
N GLN A 81 12.95 -1.35 -0.45
CA GLN A 81 12.68 -2.49 -1.35
C GLN A 81 13.88 -3.43 -1.50
N ALA A 82 15.10 -2.89 -1.63
CA ALA A 82 16.31 -3.69 -1.78
C ALA A 82 16.63 -4.54 -0.54
N GLU A 83 16.25 -4.08 0.67
CA GLU A 83 16.44 -4.86 1.90
C GLU A 83 15.34 -5.90 2.06
N VAL A 84 14.10 -5.59 1.71
CA VAL A 84 13.01 -6.58 1.70
C VAL A 84 13.32 -7.70 0.71
N ALA A 85 13.86 -7.38 -0.46
CA ALA A 85 14.30 -8.39 -1.45
C ALA A 85 15.35 -9.34 -0.85
N LYS A 86 16.36 -8.81 -0.15
CA LYS A 86 17.35 -9.65 0.55
C LYS A 86 16.74 -10.54 1.62
N GLN A 87 15.73 -10.07 2.36
CA GLN A 87 15.03 -10.90 3.35
C GLN A 87 14.32 -12.08 2.68
N ILE A 88 13.67 -11.84 1.53
CA ILE A 88 13.01 -12.88 0.74
C ILE A 88 14.05 -13.91 0.27
N ASP A 89 15.14 -13.44 -0.36
CA ASP A 89 16.18 -14.31 -0.88
C ASP A 89 16.77 -15.20 0.21
N HIS A 90 17.08 -14.64 1.38
CA HIS A 90 17.64 -15.38 2.52
C HIS A 90 16.69 -16.44 3.08
N THR A 91 15.38 -16.30 2.88
CA THR A 91 14.39 -17.22 3.44
C THR A 91 14.03 -18.37 2.49
N LEU A 92 14.36 -18.25 1.20
CA LEU A 92 14.11 -19.28 0.20
C LEU A 92 15.29 -20.25 0.02
N VAL A 93 16.34 -20.12 0.84
CA VAL A 93 17.51 -21.01 0.91
C VAL A 93 17.36 -21.97 2.08
#